data_AF-C0A1D8-F1
#
_entry.id   AF-C0A1D8-F1
#
_cell.length_a   1.000
_cell.length_b   1.000
_cell.length_c   1.000
_cell.angle_alpha   90.00
_cell.angle_beta   90.00
_cell.angle_gamma   90.00
#
_symmetry.space_group_name_H-M   'P 1'
#
loop_
_entity.id
_entity.type
_entity.pdbx_description
1 polymer ?
#
loop_
_entity_poly.entity_id
_entity_poly.type
_entity_poly.pdbx_seq_one_letter_code
_entity_poly.pdbx_strand_id
1 'polypeptide(L)'
;MRATIPAARTGCGRRCVQHSASPATCPTLHIYRRRKMAYLHTFLFGIYPYIALSVLVLGSIFRYDREPYTWRSGSSQLLRRKQLMWGSVLFHLGVLFIFAGHFVGLLTPIWVFDMLGVSHEAKQILAVVAGGIAGVMAIVGASMLVHRRVFDPRVRASSRPSDTLIIILLWLQLLLGLSTIPISLQHLDGGEMVTFMNWAQGIFTFNPAASSYITNASIIFKMHIFLGLTIFLLFPFTRLVHMLSAPVRYIWRPGYQVVRERNHTAQPSHMRIPAE
;
A
#
# COMPACT_ATOMS: atom_id res chain seq x y z
N MET A 1 -39.20 47.48 -36.20
CA MET A 1 -39.34 47.14 -34.76
C MET A 1 -40.80 46.82 -34.44
N ARG A 2 -41.17 45.54 -34.36
CA ARG A 2 -42.12 44.92 -33.43
C ARG A 2 -42.50 43.53 -33.96
N ALA A 3 -42.44 42.57 -33.03
CA ALA A 3 -42.62 41.15 -33.24
C ALA A 3 -44.05 40.78 -33.65
N THR A 4 -44.17 39.71 -34.44
CA THR A 4 -45.35 38.84 -34.48
C THR A 4 -44.87 37.40 -34.62
N ILE A 5 -45.27 36.58 -33.65
CA ILE A 5 -45.00 35.15 -33.52
C ILE A 5 -45.90 34.39 -34.51
N PRO A 6 -45.40 33.44 -35.31
CA PRO A 6 -46.27 32.46 -35.95
C PRO A 6 -46.34 31.18 -35.11
N ALA A 7 -47.56 30.87 -34.66
CA ALA A 7 -47.95 29.55 -34.20
C ALA A 7 -47.91 28.56 -35.37
N ALA A 8 -47.26 27.40 -35.20
CA ALA A 8 -47.27 26.33 -36.18
C ALA A 8 -47.52 24.95 -35.52
N ARG A 9 -48.78 24.54 -35.62
CA ARG A 9 -49.30 23.20 -35.91
C ARG A 9 -48.91 22.06 -34.96
N THR A 10 -49.83 21.79 -34.04
CA THR A 10 -50.12 20.47 -33.49
C THR A 10 -50.48 19.50 -34.63
N GLY A 11 -49.67 18.47 -34.81
CA GLY A 11 -49.86 17.47 -35.85
C GLY A 11 -49.10 16.19 -35.55
N CYS A 12 -49.44 15.51 -34.45
CA CYS A 12 -48.98 14.15 -34.20
C CYS A 12 -50.16 13.23 -33.87
N GLY A 13 -51.06 13.09 -34.84
CA GLY A 13 -52.06 12.04 -34.87
C GLY A 13 -51.69 11.02 -35.93
N ARG A 14 -51.05 9.91 -35.55
CA ARG A 14 -50.98 8.66 -36.33
C ARG A 14 -50.54 7.50 -35.43
N ARG A 15 -51.55 6.75 -34.98
CA ARG A 15 -51.59 5.29 -34.71
C ARG A 15 -50.31 4.65 -34.14
N CYS A 16 -50.27 4.52 -32.81
CA CYS A 16 -49.59 3.38 -32.18
C CYS A 16 -50.55 2.20 -32.18
N VAL A 17 -50.43 1.33 -33.19
CA VAL A 17 -50.84 -0.08 -33.05
C VAL A 17 -49.55 -0.83 -32.76
N GLN A 18 -49.31 -1.16 -31.50
CA GLN A 18 -48.23 -2.06 -31.09
C GLN A 18 -48.81 -3.11 -30.15
N HIS A 19 -49.05 -4.29 -30.74
CA HIS A 19 -48.95 -5.55 -30.05
C HIS A 19 -47.53 -5.74 -29.48
N SER A 20 -47.44 -6.50 -28.39
CA SER A 20 -46.23 -6.97 -27.69
C SER A 20 -45.57 -5.97 -26.74
N ALA A 21 -45.87 -6.16 -25.45
CA ALA A 21 -45.08 -5.64 -24.36
C ALA A 21 -43.72 -6.35 -24.33
N SER A 22 -42.66 -5.64 -24.70
CA SER A 22 -41.28 -5.99 -24.35
C SER A 22 -40.74 -4.83 -23.51
N PRO A 23 -40.20 -5.07 -22.30
CA PRO A 23 -39.73 -3.98 -21.46
C PRO A 23 -38.44 -3.42 -22.06
N ALA A 24 -38.54 -2.23 -22.64
CA ALA A 24 -37.39 -1.44 -23.06
C ALA A 24 -36.51 -1.12 -21.83
N THR A 25 -35.40 -1.83 -21.67
CA THR A 25 -34.33 -1.45 -20.73
C THR A 25 -33.84 -0.04 -21.05
N CYS A 26 -34.06 0.88 -20.13
CA CYS A 26 -33.69 2.29 -20.24
C CYS A 26 -32.14 2.45 -20.40
N PRO A 27 -31.61 2.89 -21.55
CA PRO A 27 -30.17 2.91 -21.83
C PRO A 27 -29.36 3.85 -20.92
N THR A 28 -30.01 4.87 -20.37
CA THR A 28 -29.41 5.94 -19.56
C THR A 28 -28.87 5.45 -18.23
N LEU A 29 -29.53 4.49 -17.57
CA LEU A 29 -29.08 3.96 -16.28
C LEU A 29 -27.78 3.14 -16.41
N HIS A 30 -27.64 2.38 -17.49
CA HIS A 30 -26.44 1.59 -17.78
C HIS A 30 -25.23 2.47 -18.12
N ILE A 31 -25.43 3.54 -18.91
CA ILE A 31 -24.36 4.48 -19.26
C ILE A 31 -23.88 5.24 -18.01
N TYR A 32 -24.80 5.71 -17.17
CA TYR A 32 -24.45 6.40 -15.92
C TYR A 32 -23.69 5.47 -14.95
N ARG A 33 -24.17 4.24 -14.77
CA ARG A 33 -23.51 3.24 -13.91
C ARG A 33 -22.11 2.90 -14.43
N ARG A 34 -21.92 2.71 -15.74
CA ARG A 34 -20.58 2.47 -16.33
C ARG A 34 -19.63 3.66 -16.12
N ARG A 35 -20.10 4.89 -16.34
CA ARG A 35 -19.29 6.09 -16.08
C ARG A 35 -18.88 6.20 -14.61
N LYS A 36 -19.81 6.00 -13.66
CA LYS A 36 -19.52 6.05 -12.22
C LYS A 36 -18.46 5.03 -11.80
N MET A 37 -18.55 3.79 -12.31
CA MET A 37 -17.55 2.76 -12.03
C MET A 37 -16.17 3.12 -12.60
N ALA A 38 -16.11 3.73 -13.79
CA ALA A 38 -14.85 4.20 -14.37
C ALA A 38 -14.21 5.31 -13.52
N TYR A 39 -14.99 6.29 -13.05
CA TYR A 39 -14.48 7.35 -12.18
C TYR A 39 -13.93 6.81 -10.85
N LEU A 40 -14.67 5.90 -10.19
CA LEU A 40 -14.21 5.27 -8.95
C LEU A 40 -12.91 4.48 -9.17
N HIS A 41 -12.80 3.78 -10.30
CA HIS A 41 -11.59 3.04 -10.65
C HIS A 41 -10.38 3.95 -10.82
N THR A 42 -10.52 5.02 -11.60
CA THR A 42 -9.46 6.02 -11.79
C THR A 42 -9.10 6.72 -10.49
N PHE A 43 -10.08 7.00 -9.64
CA PHE A 43 -9.82 7.58 -8.33
C PHE A 43 -9.00 6.63 -7.45
N LEU A 44 -9.44 5.38 -7.28
CA LEU A 44 -8.81 4.42 -6.36
C LEU A 44 -7.44 3.92 -6.84
N PHE A 45 -7.23 3.80 -8.15
CA PHE A 45 -6.02 3.17 -8.71
C PHE A 45 -5.17 4.10 -9.57
N GLY A 46 -5.64 5.32 -9.82
CA GLY A 46 -4.90 6.39 -10.48
C GLY A 46 -4.53 7.50 -9.52
N ILE A 47 -5.49 8.06 -8.77
CA ILE A 47 -5.27 9.25 -7.92
C ILE A 47 -4.83 8.89 -6.50
N TYR A 48 -5.55 7.98 -5.84
CA TYR A 48 -5.30 7.56 -4.46
C TYR A 48 -3.86 7.07 -4.19
N PRO A 49 -3.16 6.37 -5.11
CA PRO A 49 -1.75 6.03 -4.91
C PRO A 49 -0.87 7.26 -4.64
N TYR A 50 -1.06 8.36 -5.38
CA TYR A 50 -0.29 9.59 -5.17
C TYR A 50 -0.60 10.24 -3.82
N ILE A 51 -1.85 10.20 -3.37
CA ILE A 51 -2.24 10.70 -2.04
C ILE A 51 -1.53 9.87 -0.96
N ALA A 52 -1.64 8.54 -1.04
CA ALA A 52 -1.04 7.63 -0.07
C ALA A 52 0.48 7.76 -0.01
N LEU A 53 1.16 7.82 -1.16
CA LEU A 53 2.62 7.97 -1.23
C LEU A 53 3.08 9.36 -0.77
N SER A 54 2.35 10.43 -1.11
CA SER A 54 2.69 11.78 -0.65
C SER A 54 2.58 11.90 0.86
N VAL A 55 1.51 11.37 1.46
CA VAL A 55 1.32 11.34 2.91
C VAL A 55 2.37 10.45 3.58
N LEU A 56 2.68 9.28 3.01
CA LEU A 56 3.75 8.40 3.47
C LEU A 56 5.07 9.16 3.61
N VAL A 57 5.48 9.87 2.56
CA VAL A 57 6.77 10.59 2.53
C VAL A 57 6.74 11.81 3.45
N LEU A 58 5.82 12.75 3.20
CA LEU A 58 5.76 14.02 3.92
C LEU A 58 5.42 13.82 5.41
N GLY A 59 4.47 12.93 5.72
CA GLY A 59 4.12 12.60 7.09
C GLY A 59 5.27 11.96 7.85
N SER A 60 6.08 11.13 7.18
CA SER A 60 7.27 10.53 7.82
C SER A 60 8.34 11.58 8.10
N ILE A 61 8.59 12.50 7.16
CA ILE A 61 9.55 13.60 7.35
C ILE A 61 9.11 14.49 8.52
N PHE A 62 7.85 14.94 8.52
CA PHE A 62 7.35 15.82 9.59
C PHE A 62 7.41 15.16 10.96
N ARG A 63 7.06 13.87 11.07
CA ARG A 63 7.13 13.15 12.34
C ARG A 63 8.58 12.94 12.79
N TYR A 64 9.50 12.68 11.87
CA TYR A 64 10.92 12.52 12.20
C TYR A 64 11.50 13.81 12.78
N ASP A 65 11.23 14.94 12.14
CA ASP A 65 11.80 16.24 12.54
C ASP A 65 11.12 16.83 13.78
N ARG A 66 9.78 16.75 13.89
CA ARG A 66 9.03 17.37 15.00
C ARG A 66 8.85 16.48 16.21
N GLU A 67 8.77 15.16 16.01
CA GLU A 67 8.39 14.22 17.07
C GLU A 67 9.35 13.02 17.21
N PRO A 68 10.67 13.24 17.35
CA PRO A 68 11.64 12.15 17.43
C PRO A 68 11.37 11.18 18.60
N TYR A 69 10.78 11.65 19.71
CA TYR A 69 10.40 10.79 20.84
C TYR A 69 9.30 9.77 20.51
N THR A 70 8.46 10.03 19.52
CA THR A 70 7.42 9.08 19.08
C THR A 70 7.95 8.08 18.05
N TRP A 71 9.19 8.27 17.57
CA TRP A 71 9.86 7.42 16.59
C TRP A 71 10.51 6.19 17.25
N ARG A 72 9.70 5.17 17.53
CA ARG A 72 10.14 3.95 18.22
C ARG A 72 9.35 2.73 17.80
N SER A 73 9.97 1.55 17.93
CA SER A 73 9.33 0.26 17.61
C SER A 73 8.17 -0.09 18.56
N GLY A 74 8.12 0.47 19.77
CA GLY A 74 7.06 0.20 20.74
C GLY A 74 7.03 -1.27 21.19
N SER A 75 8.18 -1.81 21.60
CA SER A 75 8.30 -3.19 22.07
C SER A 75 7.47 -3.42 23.34
N SER A 76 6.77 -4.56 23.39
CA SER A 76 6.03 -5.03 24.56
C SER A 76 6.59 -6.34 25.10
N GLN A 77 7.84 -6.68 24.74
CA GLN A 77 8.47 -7.95 25.07
C GLN A 77 8.60 -8.20 26.57
N LEU A 78 8.92 -7.15 27.34
CA LEU A 78 9.06 -7.22 28.78
C LEU A 78 7.77 -7.68 29.48
N LEU A 79 6.60 -7.31 28.95
CA LEU A 79 5.31 -7.67 29.53
C LEU A 79 4.94 -9.14 29.29
N ARG A 80 5.28 -9.67 28.11
CA ARG A 80 5.09 -11.09 27.78
C ARG A 80 5.99 -11.55 26.63
N ARG A 81 7.03 -12.30 26.97
CA ARG A 81 8.13 -12.67 26.06
C ARG A 81 7.83 -13.86 25.14
N LYS A 82 7.41 -15.01 25.69
CA LYS A 82 7.38 -16.30 24.96
C LYS A 82 6.60 -16.25 23.64
N GLN A 83 5.34 -15.82 23.66
CA GLN A 83 4.51 -15.69 22.45
C GLN A 83 5.01 -14.60 21.50
N LEU A 84 5.60 -13.52 22.03
CA LEU A 84 6.15 -12.45 21.19
C LEU A 84 7.35 -12.95 20.38
N MET A 85 8.24 -13.78 20.94
CA MET A 85 9.42 -14.26 20.22
C MET A 85 9.05 -14.97 18.92
N TRP A 86 8.21 -16.00 19.00
CA TRP A 86 7.77 -16.76 17.83
C TRP A 86 6.92 -15.91 16.87
N GLY A 87 5.92 -15.20 17.40
CA GLY A 87 5.05 -14.35 16.57
C GLY A 87 5.84 -13.26 15.84
N SER A 88 6.80 -12.64 16.52
CA SER A 88 7.65 -11.58 15.96
C SER A 88 8.60 -12.13 14.90
N VAL A 89 9.29 -13.25 15.16
CA VAL A 89 10.24 -13.82 14.19
C VAL A 89 9.51 -14.27 12.93
N LEU A 90 8.43 -15.04 13.05
CA LEU A 90 7.64 -15.51 11.91
C LEU A 90 7.07 -14.34 11.10
N PHE A 91 6.49 -13.35 11.78
CA PHE A 91 5.92 -12.16 11.13
C PHE A 91 6.99 -11.37 10.38
N HIS A 92 8.11 -11.02 11.05
CA HIS A 92 9.12 -10.15 10.46
C HIS A 92 9.90 -10.85 9.34
N LEU A 93 10.27 -12.12 9.51
CA LEU A 93 10.93 -12.86 8.42
C LEU A 93 10.02 -12.96 7.20
N GLY A 94 8.76 -13.37 7.39
CA GLY A 94 7.80 -13.45 6.30
C GLY A 94 7.57 -12.10 5.62
N VAL A 95 7.25 -11.05 6.38
CA VAL A 95 6.94 -9.73 5.80
C VAL A 95 8.15 -9.07 5.13
N LEU A 96 9.38 -9.29 5.62
CA LEU A 96 10.59 -8.77 4.98
C LEU A 96 10.83 -9.44 3.63
N PHE A 97 10.67 -10.77 3.55
CA PHE A 97 10.76 -11.50 2.27
C PHE A 97 9.67 -11.05 1.29
N ILE A 98 8.42 -10.90 1.76
CA ILE A 98 7.31 -10.41 0.92
C ILE A 98 7.59 -8.99 0.43
N PHE A 99 8.04 -8.10 1.33
CA PHE A 99 8.37 -6.71 0.99
C PHE A 99 9.47 -6.64 -0.06
N ALA A 100 10.56 -7.40 0.12
CA ALA A 100 11.64 -7.49 -0.85
C ALA A 100 11.15 -8.05 -2.20
N GLY A 101 10.35 -9.11 -2.17
CA GLY A 101 9.75 -9.70 -3.37
C GLY A 101 8.82 -8.74 -4.12
N HIS A 102 8.00 -7.97 -3.42
CA HIS A 102 7.14 -6.94 -4.03
C HIS A 102 7.98 -5.79 -4.61
N PHE A 103 8.97 -5.32 -3.85
CA PHE A 103 9.82 -4.20 -4.26
C PHE A 103 10.60 -4.56 -5.53
N VAL A 104 11.33 -5.67 -5.52
CA VAL A 104 12.10 -6.13 -6.68
C VAL A 104 11.18 -6.59 -7.82
N GLY A 105 10.11 -7.34 -7.51
CA GLY A 105 9.23 -7.91 -8.52
C GLY A 105 8.40 -6.87 -9.29
N LEU A 106 7.90 -5.83 -8.62
CA LEU A 106 7.04 -4.82 -9.24
C LEU A 106 7.83 -3.64 -9.83
N LEU A 107 8.86 -3.16 -9.13
CA LEU A 107 9.53 -1.90 -9.49
C LEU A 107 10.74 -2.10 -10.40
N THR A 108 11.28 -3.31 -10.50
CA THR A 108 12.33 -3.58 -11.48
C THR A 108 11.72 -3.52 -12.89
N PRO A 109 12.24 -2.65 -13.79
CA PRO A 109 11.73 -2.53 -15.15
C PRO A 109 11.74 -3.86 -15.90
N ILE A 110 10.76 -4.07 -16.78
CA ILE A 110 10.62 -5.33 -17.53
C ILE A 110 11.89 -5.67 -18.31
N TRP A 111 12.47 -4.68 -18.99
CA TRP A 111 13.69 -4.84 -19.80
C TRP A 111 14.90 -5.35 -19.00
N VAL A 112 15.01 -5.04 -17.71
CA VAL A 112 16.12 -5.52 -16.86
C VAL A 112 16.00 -7.03 -16.70
N PHE A 113 14.80 -7.53 -16.51
CA PHE A 113 14.59 -8.97 -16.39
C PHE A 113 14.76 -9.71 -17.71
N ASP A 114 14.36 -9.10 -18.82
CA ASP A 114 14.57 -9.66 -20.16
C ASP A 114 16.07 -9.78 -20.45
N MET A 115 16.86 -8.78 -20.07
CA MET A 115 18.33 -8.83 -20.16
C MET A 115 18.96 -9.92 -19.29
N LEU A 116 18.38 -10.18 -18.11
CA LEU A 116 18.82 -11.26 -17.21
C LEU A 116 18.30 -12.64 -17.64
N GLY A 117 17.51 -12.73 -18.70
CA GLY A 117 16.93 -13.98 -19.20
C GLY A 117 15.83 -14.56 -18.29
N VAL A 118 15.22 -13.75 -17.43
CA VAL A 118 14.19 -14.20 -16.48
C VAL A 118 12.80 -14.03 -17.09
N SER A 119 12.17 -15.14 -17.49
CA SER A 119 10.81 -15.12 -18.05
C SER A 119 9.76 -14.61 -17.03
N HIS A 120 8.67 -14.04 -17.55
CA HIS A 120 7.55 -13.58 -16.71
C HIS A 120 6.89 -14.72 -15.93
N GLU A 121 6.73 -15.89 -16.55
CA GLU A 121 6.26 -17.11 -15.90
C GLU A 121 7.17 -17.50 -14.72
N ALA A 122 8.50 -17.52 -14.93
CA ALA A 122 9.44 -17.88 -13.86
C ALA A 122 9.32 -16.95 -12.65
N LYS A 123 9.11 -15.64 -12.88
CA LYS A 123 8.88 -14.69 -11.78
C LYS A 123 7.54 -14.94 -11.09
N GLN A 124 6.49 -15.25 -11.83
CA GLN A 124 5.20 -15.54 -11.23
C GLN A 124 5.25 -16.80 -10.38
N ILE A 125 5.92 -17.86 -10.85
CA ILE A 125 6.14 -19.08 -10.08
C ILE A 125 6.96 -18.78 -8.82
N LEU A 126 8.05 -18.00 -8.95
CA LEU A 126 8.84 -17.57 -7.80
C LEU A 126 8.00 -16.80 -6.77
N ALA A 127 7.16 -15.87 -7.24
CA ALA A 127 6.26 -15.10 -6.38
C ALA A 127 5.22 -15.98 -5.68
N VAL A 128 4.65 -16.96 -6.39
CA VAL A 128 3.68 -17.90 -5.81
C VAL A 128 4.34 -18.81 -4.77
N VAL A 129 5.50 -19.39 -5.07
CA VAL A 129 6.15 -20.36 -4.18
C VAL A 129 6.84 -19.65 -3.03
N ALA A 130 7.84 -18.80 -3.31
CA ALA A 130 8.61 -18.14 -2.26
C ALA A 130 7.76 -17.10 -1.51
N GLY A 131 6.95 -16.33 -2.24
CA GLY A 131 6.01 -15.39 -1.63
C GLY A 131 4.90 -16.08 -0.86
N GLY A 132 4.40 -17.24 -1.33
CA GLY A 132 3.43 -18.05 -0.60
C GLY A 132 3.97 -18.59 0.72
N ILE A 133 5.17 -19.16 0.73
CA ILE A 133 5.85 -19.64 1.96
C ILE A 133 6.04 -18.47 2.94
N ALA A 134 6.59 -17.35 2.47
CA ALA A 134 6.78 -16.16 3.28
C ALA A 134 5.44 -15.59 3.80
N GLY A 135 4.39 -15.64 2.98
CA GLY A 135 3.01 -15.25 3.33
C GLY A 135 2.43 -16.10 4.44
N VAL A 136 2.60 -17.43 4.38
CA VAL A 136 2.15 -18.35 5.44
C VAL A 136 2.90 -18.08 6.74
N MET A 137 4.23 -17.92 6.69
CA MET A 137 5.01 -17.55 7.87
C MET A 137 4.52 -16.22 8.48
N ALA A 138 4.31 -15.21 7.62
CA ALA A 138 3.86 -13.90 8.03
C ALA A 138 2.46 -13.94 8.67
N ILE A 139 1.49 -14.64 8.08
CA ILE A 139 0.12 -14.67 8.60
C ILE A 139 0.00 -15.49 9.89
N VAL A 140 0.79 -16.55 10.06
CA VAL A 140 0.88 -17.29 11.33
C VAL A 140 1.46 -16.37 12.40
N GLY A 141 2.57 -15.69 12.12
CA GLY A 141 3.15 -14.71 13.03
C GLY A 141 2.19 -13.58 13.39
N ALA A 142 1.52 -13.00 12.38
CA ALA A 142 0.52 -11.95 12.57
C ALA A 142 -0.65 -12.44 13.43
N SER A 143 -1.18 -13.63 13.18
CA SER A 143 -2.27 -14.24 13.98
C SER A 143 -1.88 -14.34 15.47
N MET A 144 -0.65 -14.79 15.75
CA MET A 144 -0.14 -14.85 17.12
C MET A 144 -0.01 -13.46 17.75
N LEU A 145 0.44 -12.46 16.99
CA LEU A 145 0.59 -11.08 17.46
C LEU A 145 -0.76 -10.38 17.69
N VAL A 146 -1.74 -10.58 16.80
CA VAL A 146 -3.12 -10.08 16.93
C VAL A 146 -3.74 -10.69 18.19
N HIS A 147 -3.72 -12.03 18.31
CA HIS A 147 -4.25 -12.71 19.48
C HIS A 147 -3.64 -12.14 20.77
N ARG A 148 -2.30 -12.06 20.82
CA ARG A 148 -1.59 -11.50 21.98
C ARG A 148 -2.04 -10.08 22.30
N ARG A 149 -2.24 -9.22 21.31
CA ARG A 149 -2.57 -7.81 21.54
C ARG A 149 -4.01 -7.60 22.00
N VAL A 150 -4.94 -8.43 21.55
CA VAL A 150 -6.38 -8.31 21.86
C VAL A 150 -6.75 -9.02 23.17
N PHE A 151 -6.15 -10.18 23.44
CA PHE A 151 -6.57 -11.04 24.55
C PHE A 151 -5.68 -10.96 25.78
N ASP A 152 -4.45 -10.46 25.68
CA ASP A 152 -3.60 -10.27 26.84
C ASP A 152 -3.92 -8.94 27.56
N PRO A 153 -4.36 -8.96 28.83
CA PRO A 153 -4.72 -7.74 29.55
C PRO A 153 -3.57 -6.74 29.70
N ARG A 154 -2.33 -7.21 29.93
CA ARG A 154 -1.17 -6.35 30.15
C ARG A 154 -0.72 -5.68 28.86
N VAL A 155 -0.73 -6.43 27.75
CA VAL A 155 -0.39 -5.89 26.43
C VAL A 155 -1.49 -4.93 25.95
N ARG A 156 -2.76 -5.27 26.16
CA ARG A 156 -3.88 -4.42 25.74
C ARG A 156 -3.90 -3.11 26.51
N ALA A 157 -3.71 -3.14 27.83
CA ALA A 157 -3.68 -1.93 28.67
C ALA A 157 -2.52 -0.97 28.33
N SER A 158 -1.42 -1.48 27.76
CA SER A 158 -0.25 -0.69 27.38
C SER A 158 -0.18 -0.36 25.87
N SER A 159 -1.14 -0.82 25.07
CA SER A 159 -1.18 -0.60 23.62
C SER A 159 -2.01 0.62 23.25
N ARG A 160 -1.63 1.31 22.18
CA ARG A 160 -2.49 2.33 21.56
C ARG A 160 -3.49 1.66 20.61
N PRO A 161 -4.68 2.24 20.37
CA PRO A 161 -5.63 1.73 19.39
C PRO A 161 -5.01 1.55 17.99
N SER A 162 -4.10 2.46 17.61
CA SER A 162 -3.37 2.38 16.34
C SER A 162 -2.42 1.18 16.24
N ASP A 163 -1.89 0.67 17.35
CA ASP A 163 -1.07 -0.56 17.36
C ASP A 163 -1.91 -1.80 17.02
N THR A 164 -3.16 -1.83 17.49
CA THR A 164 -4.10 -2.93 17.22
C THR A 164 -4.68 -2.83 15.82
N LEU A 165 -5.06 -1.61 15.40
CA LEU A 165 -5.56 -1.36 14.05
C LEU A 165 -4.53 -1.83 13.01
N ILE A 166 -3.26 -1.40 13.13
CA ILE A 166 -2.29 -1.66 12.07
C ILE A 166 -1.93 -3.14 11.94
N ILE A 167 -1.85 -3.90 13.04
CA ILE A 167 -1.58 -5.35 12.95
C ILE A 167 -2.78 -6.12 12.37
N ILE A 168 -4.01 -5.66 12.61
CA ILE A 168 -5.21 -6.24 11.99
C ILE A 168 -5.22 -5.92 10.48
N LEU A 169 -4.91 -4.69 10.08
CA LEU A 169 -4.82 -4.33 8.65
C LEU A 169 -3.73 -5.12 7.93
N LEU A 170 -2.56 -5.31 8.56
CA LEU A 170 -1.49 -6.16 8.01
C LEU A 170 -1.92 -7.62 7.91
N TRP A 171 -2.64 -8.15 8.91
CA TRP A 171 -3.19 -9.50 8.85
C TRP A 171 -4.20 -9.67 7.70
N LEU A 172 -5.10 -8.70 7.52
CA LEU A 172 -6.04 -8.68 6.39
C LEU A 172 -5.32 -8.57 5.04
N GLN A 173 -4.27 -7.75 4.96
CA GLN A 173 -3.45 -7.62 3.76
C GLN A 173 -2.75 -8.94 3.40
N LEU A 174 -2.22 -9.65 4.40
CA LEU A 174 -1.61 -10.97 4.21
C LEU A 174 -2.66 -12.01 3.78
N LEU A 175 -3.86 -11.97 4.37
CA LEU A 175 -4.96 -12.85 3.96
C LEU A 175 -5.37 -12.60 2.50
N LEU A 176 -5.52 -11.33 2.11
CA LEU A 176 -5.79 -10.95 0.72
C LEU A 176 -4.65 -11.36 -0.22
N GLY A 177 -3.39 -11.21 0.22
CA GLY A 177 -2.22 -11.60 -0.58
C GLY A 177 -2.10 -13.12 -0.76
N LEU A 178 -2.47 -13.91 0.24
CA LEU A 178 -2.51 -15.37 0.10
C LEU A 178 -3.71 -15.82 -0.75
N SER A 179 -4.83 -15.10 -0.70
CA SER A 179 -6.01 -15.45 -1.49
C SER A 179 -5.91 -15.11 -2.97
N THR A 180 -4.92 -14.32 -3.40
CA THR A 180 -4.61 -14.14 -4.83
C THR A 180 -3.90 -15.35 -5.43
N ILE A 181 -3.17 -16.15 -4.64
CA ILE A 181 -2.36 -17.26 -5.14
C ILE A 181 -3.18 -18.25 -5.98
N PRO A 182 -4.36 -18.75 -5.53
CA PRO A 182 -5.17 -19.66 -6.33
C PRO A 182 -5.63 -19.06 -7.68
N ILE A 183 -5.80 -17.74 -7.76
CA ILE A 183 -6.20 -17.05 -8.98
C ILE A 183 -5.00 -16.90 -9.93
N SER A 184 -3.83 -16.57 -9.38
CA SER A 184 -2.57 -16.52 -10.14
C SER A 184 -2.17 -17.88 -10.70
N LEU A 185 -2.47 -18.97 -10.00
CA LEU A 185 -2.24 -20.34 -10.49
C LEU A 185 -3.09 -20.71 -11.71
N GLN A 186 -4.19 -19.97 -11.99
CA GLN A 186 -5.01 -20.16 -13.19
C GLN A 186 -4.42 -19.47 -14.43
N HIS A 187 -3.45 -18.57 -14.26
CA HIS A 187 -2.89 -17.71 -15.30
C HIS A 187 -1.36 -17.70 -15.22
N LEU A 188 -0.73 -18.87 -15.33
CA LEU A 188 0.73 -19.04 -15.17
C LEU A 188 1.56 -18.42 -16.31
N ASP A 189 0.91 -17.95 -17.38
CA ASP A 189 1.52 -17.28 -18.53
C ASP A 189 2.17 -15.93 -18.18
N GLY A 190 1.99 -15.42 -16.96
CA GLY A 190 2.63 -14.20 -16.46
C GLY A 190 1.90 -12.90 -16.83
N GLY A 191 0.76 -12.98 -17.52
CA GLY A 191 0.01 -11.81 -17.98
C GLY A 191 -0.51 -10.92 -16.85
N GLU A 192 -1.00 -11.53 -15.77
CA GLU A 192 -1.41 -10.82 -14.55
C GLU A 192 -0.20 -10.12 -13.90
N MET A 193 0.96 -10.78 -13.84
CA MET A 193 2.17 -10.18 -13.29
C MET A 193 2.61 -8.94 -14.08
N VAL A 194 2.65 -9.01 -15.41
CA VAL A 194 3.00 -7.87 -16.28
C VAL A 194 2.01 -6.72 -16.10
N THR A 195 0.73 -7.03 -15.93
CA THR A 195 -0.33 -6.05 -15.66
C THR A 195 -0.05 -5.24 -14.39
N PHE A 196 0.30 -5.91 -13.28
CA PHE A 196 0.61 -5.23 -12.03
C PHE A 196 1.94 -4.49 -12.05
N MET A 197 2.96 -5.02 -12.75
CA MET A 197 4.23 -4.32 -12.98
C MET A 197 4.01 -3.00 -13.73
N ASN A 198 3.26 -3.03 -14.84
CA ASN A 198 2.95 -1.83 -15.62
C ASN A 198 2.15 -0.79 -14.84
N TRP A 199 1.18 -1.24 -14.02
CA TRP A 199 0.48 -0.33 -13.12
C TRP A 199 1.42 0.31 -12.10
N ALA A 200 2.21 -0.49 -11.38
CA ALA A 200 3.12 0.00 -10.34
C ALA A 200 4.17 0.95 -10.92
N GLN A 201 4.85 0.56 -11.99
CA GLN A 201 5.84 1.39 -12.69
C GLN A 201 5.18 2.65 -13.23
N GLY A 202 3.98 2.53 -13.83
CA GLY A 202 3.20 3.67 -14.32
C GLY A 202 2.91 4.71 -13.24
N ILE A 203 2.62 4.31 -12.00
CA ILE A 203 2.46 5.25 -10.88
C ILE A 203 3.78 5.97 -10.57
N PHE A 204 4.90 5.26 -10.50
CA PHE A 204 6.21 5.88 -10.22
C PHE A 204 6.76 6.73 -11.37
N THR A 205 6.34 6.47 -12.61
CA THR A 205 6.67 7.28 -13.80
C THR A 205 5.59 8.30 -14.14
N PHE A 206 4.62 8.53 -13.26
CA PHE A 206 3.54 9.52 -13.43
C PHE A 206 2.70 9.34 -14.72
N ASN A 207 2.50 8.10 -15.17
CA ASN A 207 1.67 7.77 -16.32
C ASN A 207 0.17 7.96 -15.98
N PRO A 208 -0.55 8.89 -16.64
CA PRO A 208 -1.98 9.11 -16.36
C PRO A 208 -2.86 7.91 -16.72
N ALA A 209 -2.39 7.02 -17.61
CA ALA A 209 -3.09 5.80 -17.99
C ALA A 209 -2.83 4.62 -17.05
N ALA A 210 -2.03 4.78 -15.99
CA ALA A 210 -1.62 3.66 -15.12
C ALA A 210 -2.79 2.83 -14.60
N SER A 211 -3.87 3.48 -14.15
CA SER A 211 -5.06 2.77 -13.65
C SER A 211 -5.68 1.84 -14.71
N SER A 212 -5.55 2.13 -16.01
CA SER A 212 -6.16 1.33 -17.06
C SER A 212 -5.61 -0.10 -17.14
N TYR A 213 -4.34 -0.32 -16.78
CA TYR A 213 -3.69 -1.64 -16.82
C TYR A 213 -4.45 -2.68 -15.97
N ILE A 214 -4.93 -2.31 -14.78
CA ILE A 214 -5.60 -3.24 -13.86
C ILE A 214 -7.13 -3.24 -14.00
N THR A 215 -7.70 -2.67 -15.07
CA THR A 215 -9.16 -2.57 -15.23
C THR A 215 -9.85 -3.93 -15.21
N ASN A 216 -9.24 -4.94 -15.83
CA ASN A 216 -9.80 -6.28 -15.93
C ASN A 216 -9.28 -7.25 -14.85
N ALA A 217 -8.37 -6.80 -13.98
CA ALA A 217 -7.84 -7.62 -12.91
C ALA A 217 -8.95 -8.04 -11.92
N SER A 218 -8.82 -9.24 -11.35
CA SER A 218 -9.76 -9.75 -10.35
C SER A 218 -9.89 -8.79 -9.15
N ILE A 219 -11.09 -8.76 -8.56
CA ILE A 219 -11.41 -7.88 -7.43
C ILE A 219 -10.49 -8.12 -6.22
N ILE A 220 -10.00 -9.34 -6.04
CA ILE A 220 -9.10 -9.68 -4.93
C ILE A 220 -7.78 -8.92 -5.04
N PHE A 221 -7.18 -8.82 -6.24
CA PHE A 221 -5.98 -8.00 -6.47
C PHE A 221 -6.26 -6.52 -6.22
N LYS A 222 -7.40 -6.01 -6.68
CA LYS A 222 -7.81 -4.62 -6.44
C LYS A 222 -7.99 -4.30 -4.95
N MET A 223 -8.59 -5.20 -4.19
CA MET A 223 -8.70 -5.07 -2.73
C MET A 223 -7.33 -5.10 -2.06
N HIS A 224 -6.44 -6.00 -2.50
CA HIS A 224 -5.07 -6.08 -2.00
C HIS A 224 -4.28 -4.78 -2.27
N ILE A 225 -4.37 -4.24 -3.49
CA ILE A 225 -3.72 -2.97 -3.84
C ILE A 225 -4.29 -1.82 -3.00
N PHE A 226 -5.61 -1.70 -2.91
CA PHE A 226 -6.26 -0.63 -2.16
C PHE A 226 -5.86 -0.66 -0.68
N LEU A 227 -5.98 -1.83 -0.02
CA LEU A 227 -5.61 -1.97 1.39
C LEU A 227 -4.11 -1.75 1.61
N GLY A 228 -3.24 -2.20 0.70
CA GLY A 228 -1.80 -1.93 0.74
C GLY A 228 -1.48 -0.43 0.69
N LEU A 229 -2.12 0.32 -0.21
CA LEU A 229 -2.01 1.78 -0.29
C LEU A 229 -2.57 2.46 0.97
N THR A 230 -3.66 1.95 1.54
CA THR A 230 -4.18 2.45 2.82
C THR A 230 -3.18 2.22 3.97
N ILE A 231 -2.45 1.11 3.99
CA ILE A 231 -1.39 0.88 4.98
C ILE A 231 -0.27 1.90 4.80
N PHE A 232 0.12 2.24 3.55
CA PHE A 232 1.08 3.31 3.29
C PHE A 232 0.58 4.68 3.75
N LEU A 233 -0.69 5.00 3.53
CA LEU A 233 -1.32 6.22 4.02
C LEU A 233 -1.27 6.31 5.56
N LEU A 234 -1.47 5.20 6.27
CA LEU A 234 -1.45 5.14 7.73
C LEU A 234 -0.04 5.02 8.33
N PHE A 235 0.95 4.68 7.50
CA PHE A 235 2.34 4.43 7.91
C PHE A 235 2.93 5.51 8.83
N PRO A 236 2.92 6.82 8.48
CA PRO A 236 3.56 7.85 9.29
C PRO A 236 2.86 8.09 10.62
N PHE A 237 1.62 7.63 10.80
CA PHE A 237 0.82 7.84 12.02
C PHE A 237 0.81 6.62 12.95
N THR A 238 1.48 5.54 12.58
CA THR A 238 1.48 4.28 13.33
C THR A 238 2.88 3.91 13.78
N ARG A 239 3.01 2.76 14.46
CA ARG A 239 4.32 2.20 14.81
C ARG A 239 5.17 1.84 13.59
N LEU A 240 4.62 1.77 12.38
CA LEU A 240 5.31 1.30 11.17
C LEU A 240 6.57 2.09 10.81
N VAL A 241 6.69 3.34 11.26
CA VAL A 241 7.90 4.17 11.12
C VAL A 241 9.18 3.46 11.57
N HIS A 242 9.11 2.48 12.48
CA HIS A 242 10.26 1.68 12.89
C HIS A 242 10.95 0.95 11.72
N MET A 243 10.22 0.64 10.64
CA MET A 243 10.76 0.00 9.44
C MET A 243 11.84 0.88 8.78
N LEU A 244 11.69 2.21 8.82
CA LEU A 244 12.65 3.16 8.26
C LEU A 244 13.95 3.26 9.10
N SER A 245 13.98 2.67 10.29
CA SER A 245 15.14 2.65 11.18
C SER A 245 15.80 1.28 11.26
N ALA A 246 15.71 0.47 10.19
CA ALA A 246 16.49 -0.74 10.07
C ALA A 246 18.00 -0.42 10.29
N PRO A 247 18.68 -1.05 11.27
CA PRO A 247 20.01 -0.62 11.71
C PRO A 247 21.13 -1.13 10.78
N VAL A 248 21.00 -0.96 9.47
CA VAL A 248 21.97 -1.45 8.46
C VAL A 248 23.36 -0.85 8.69
N ARG A 249 23.43 0.44 9.07
CA ARG A 249 24.68 1.14 9.37
C ARG A 249 25.43 0.57 10.58
N TYR A 250 24.76 -0.18 11.46
CA TYR A 250 25.41 -0.80 12.62
C TYR A 250 26.49 -1.81 12.19
N ILE A 251 26.29 -2.50 11.06
CA ILE A 251 27.22 -3.52 10.54
C ILE A 251 28.58 -2.91 10.16
N TRP A 252 28.57 -1.69 9.61
CA TRP A 252 29.78 -0.96 9.18
C TRP A 252 30.17 0.16 10.15
N ARG A 253 29.61 0.20 11.36
CA ARG A 253 29.92 1.26 12.31
C ARG A 253 31.36 1.07 12.84
N PRO A 254 32.23 2.09 12.77
CA PRO A 254 33.57 2.00 13.33
C PRO A 254 33.50 1.96 14.87
N GLY A 255 34.00 0.86 15.44
CA GLY A 255 34.08 0.64 16.87
C GLY A 255 32.74 0.41 17.58
N TYR A 256 32.81 -0.12 18.79
CA TYR A 256 31.64 -0.33 19.65
C TYR A 256 31.30 0.92 20.47
N GLN A 257 32.31 1.70 20.88
CA GLN A 257 32.11 2.90 21.70
C GLN A 257 31.60 4.07 20.85
N VAL A 258 30.65 4.85 21.38
CA VAL A 258 30.14 6.08 20.77
C VAL A 258 30.58 7.24 21.66
N VAL A 259 31.45 8.10 21.15
CA VAL A 259 31.80 9.36 21.81
C VAL A 259 31.27 10.50 20.95
N ARG A 260 30.69 11.52 21.58
CA ARG A 260 30.22 12.73 20.90
C ARG A 260 31.03 13.91 21.40
N GLU A 261 31.71 14.59 20.50
CA GLU A 261 32.44 15.82 20.80
C GLU A 261 31.47 16.98 21.03
N ARG A 262 31.91 17.99 21.77
CA ARG A 262 31.16 19.23 21.95
C ARG A 262 31.36 20.08 20.70
N ASN A 263 30.27 20.53 20.07
CA ASN A 263 30.36 21.48 18.95
C ASN A 263 30.99 22.80 19.42
N HIS A 264 32.25 23.05 19.05
CA HIS A 264 32.97 24.30 19.35
C HIS A 264 32.67 25.44 18.34
N THR A 265 31.86 25.18 17.32
CA THR A 265 31.58 26.11 16.20
C THR A 265 30.51 27.18 16.51
N ALA A 266 30.01 27.26 17.76
CA ALA A 266 29.03 28.25 18.22
C ALA A 266 29.64 29.34 19.13
N GLN A 267 30.92 29.67 18.96
CA GLN A 267 31.51 30.89 19.53
C GLN A 267 32.19 31.70 18.44
N PRO A 268 31.77 32.96 18.18
CA PRO A 268 32.69 33.94 17.61
C PRO A 268 33.77 34.18 18.66
N SER A 269 34.99 33.77 18.34
CA SER A 269 36.19 34.17 19.06
C SER A 269 36.35 35.69 18.99
N HIS A 270 36.12 36.41 20.09
CA HIS A 270 36.69 37.72 20.44
C HIS A 270 36.02 38.09 21.78
N MET A 271 36.66 38.06 22.94
CA MET A 271 37.81 38.87 23.33
C MET A 271 38.37 38.27 24.63
N ARG A 272 39.59 37.73 24.63
CA ARG A 272 40.34 37.55 25.88
C ARG A 272 40.97 38.92 26.18
N ILE A 273 40.42 39.64 27.15
CA ILE A 273 41.13 40.76 27.76
C ILE A 273 42.17 40.13 28.70
N PRO A 274 43.47 40.47 28.60
CA PRO A 274 44.47 40.03 29.56
C PRO A 274 44.16 40.69 30.91
N ALA A 275 44.15 39.90 31.98
CA ALA A 275 44.12 40.43 33.34
C ALA A 275 45.45 41.15 33.62
N GLU A 276 45.37 42.42 33.99
CA GLU A 276 46.31 43.02 34.95
C GLU A 276 45.95 42.54 36.37
#